data_AF-A0A536V1P4-F1
#
_entry.id   AF-A0A536V1P4-F1
#
_cell.length_a   1.000
_cell.length_b   1.000
_cell.length_c   1.000
_cell.angle_alpha   90.00
_cell.angle_beta   90.00
_cell.angle_gamma   90.00
#
_symmetry.space_group_name_H-M   'P 1'
#
loop_
_entity.id
_entity.type
_entity.pdbx_description
1 polymer ?
#
loop_
_entity_poly.entity_id
_entity_poly.type
_entity_poly.pdbx_seq_one_letter_code
_entity_poly.pdbx_strand_id
1 'polypeptide(L)'
;MLRALSPALQPATRDADIHRALRQGHAALWLPLDLLRDRPDELTSWDVSSDSLALWLARRLNAERLIVVKSCPLDATLSLHQCVDAGVLDRRFATLADGAPFPIDLVQRDELARVRSLLIGEGLAYPG
;
A
#
# COMPACT_ATOMS: atom_id res chain seq x y z
N MET A 1 6.32 18.14 -2.43
CA MET A 1 7.30 17.78 -1.38
C MET A 1 8.02 16.47 -1.71
N LEU A 2 7.34 15.32 -1.90
CA LEU A 2 8.01 14.03 -2.23
C LEU A 2 8.75 14.01 -3.58
N ARG A 3 8.21 14.64 -4.63
CA ARG A 3 8.88 14.74 -5.94
C ARG A 3 10.19 15.56 -5.90
N ALA A 4 10.33 16.45 -4.92
CA ALA A 4 11.58 17.20 -4.73
C ALA A 4 12.67 16.30 -4.11
N LEU A 5 12.28 15.23 -3.42
CA LEU A 5 13.19 14.24 -2.83
C LEU A 5 13.59 13.16 -3.84
N SER A 6 12.72 12.84 -4.80
CA SER A 6 13.03 11.92 -5.90
C SER A 6 12.32 12.36 -7.19
N PRO A 7 13.03 13.03 -8.12
CA PRO A 7 12.47 13.49 -9.38
C PRO A 7 11.98 12.37 -10.30
N ALA A 8 12.48 11.14 -10.09
CA ALA A 8 12.11 9.96 -10.86
C ALA A 8 10.66 9.51 -10.61
N LEU A 9 10.04 9.95 -9.51
CA LEU A 9 8.64 9.66 -9.20
C LEU A 9 7.69 10.40 -10.15
N GLN A 10 6.84 9.64 -10.83
CA GLN A 10 5.83 10.18 -11.75
C GLN A 10 4.51 10.37 -11.00
N PRO A 11 4.02 11.61 -10.81
CA PRO A 11 2.74 11.84 -10.18
C PRO A 11 1.62 11.24 -11.03
N ALA A 12 0.69 10.56 -10.38
CA ALA A 12 -0.44 9.90 -11.02
C ALA A 12 -1.72 10.21 -10.24
N THR A 13 -2.71 10.83 -10.88
CA THR A 13 -4.01 11.12 -10.24
C THR A 13 -5.11 10.17 -10.71
N ARG A 14 -4.90 9.50 -11.85
CA ARG A 14 -5.81 8.49 -12.41
C ARG A 14 -5.09 7.16 -12.64
N ASP A 15 -5.85 6.07 -12.70
CA ASP A 15 -5.34 4.73 -13.01
C ASP A 15 -4.51 4.70 -14.30
N ALA A 16 -4.96 5.43 -15.33
CA ALA A 16 -4.26 5.50 -16.61
C ALA A 16 -2.85 6.08 -16.46
N ASP A 17 -2.66 7.05 -15.56
CA ASP A 17 -1.36 7.66 -15.27
C ASP A 17 -0.45 6.67 -14.54
N ILE A 18 -1.02 5.90 -13.60
CA ILE A 18 -0.31 4.83 -12.89
C ILE A 18 0.20 3.80 -13.90
N HIS A 19 -0.69 3.25 -14.74
CA HIS A 19 -0.31 2.27 -15.74
C HIS A 19 0.70 2.82 -16.76
N ARG A 20 0.59 4.10 -17.13
CA ARG A 20 1.56 4.75 -18.02
C ARG A 20 2.95 4.81 -17.38
N ALA A 21 3.06 5.26 -16.14
CA ALA A 21 4.33 5.33 -15.43
C ALA A 21 4.97 3.94 -15.28
N LEU A 22 4.18 2.94 -14.89
CA LEU A 22 4.66 1.56 -14.73
C LEU A 22 5.15 0.96 -16.06
N ARG A 23 4.41 1.15 -17.16
CA ARG A 23 4.85 0.69 -18.50
C ARG A 23 6.14 1.36 -18.98
N GLN A 24 6.46 2.54 -18.47
CA GLN A 24 7.70 3.26 -18.76
C GLN A 24 8.86 2.86 -17.83
N GLY A 25 8.67 1.89 -16.93
CA GLY A 25 9.67 1.47 -15.96
C GLY A 25 9.87 2.50 -14.83
N HIS A 26 8.90 3.40 -14.61
CA HIS A 26 8.94 4.39 -13.56
C HIS A 26 8.04 4.02 -12.39
N ALA A 27 8.40 4.49 -11.19
CA ALA A 27 7.54 4.43 -10.03
C ALA A 27 6.48 5.54 -10.08
N ALA A 28 5.21 5.16 -9.90
CA ALA A 28 4.10 6.10 -9.81
C ALA A 28 3.95 6.61 -8.38
N LEU A 29 3.85 7.93 -8.21
CA LEU A 29 3.43 8.59 -6.98
C LEU A 29 1.95 8.91 -7.08
N TRP A 30 1.12 8.05 -6.51
CA TRP A 30 -0.33 8.24 -6.54
C TRP A 30 -0.79 9.41 -5.67
N LEU A 31 -1.63 10.26 -6.24
CA LEU A 31 -2.23 11.42 -5.58
C LEU A 31 -3.76 11.21 -5.53
N PRO A 32 -4.30 10.75 -4.39
CA PRO A 32 -5.67 10.22 -4.32
C PRO A 32 -6.77 11.29 -4.40
N LEU A 33 -6.43 12.59 -4.31
CA LEU A 33 -7.39 13.67 -4.10
C LEU A 33 -8.45 13.77 -5.21
N ASP A 34 -8.06 13.58 -6.47
CA ASP A 34 -9.01 13.67 -7.58
C ASP A 34 -9.96 12.46 -7.59
N LEU A 35 -9.46 11.27 -7.28
CA LEU A 35 -10.25 10.04 -7.29
C LEU A 35 -11.22 9.97 -6.10
N LEU A 36 -10.82 10.49 -4.93
CA LEU A 36 -11.67 10.57 -3.75
C LEU A 36 -12.87 11.53 -3.94
N ARG A 37 -12.76 12.53 -4.83
CA ARG A 37 -13.89 13.40 -5.16
C ARG A 37 -14.95 12.71 -6.02
N ASP A 38 -14.54 11.78 -6.87
CA ASP A 38 -15.45 11.07 -7.78
C ASP A 38 -16.22 9.94 -7.08
N ARG A 39 -15.77 9.48 -5.90
CA ARG A 39 -16.42 8.40 -5.11
C ARG A 39 -16.62 8.80 -3.64
N PRO A 40 -17.66 9.62 -3.36
CA PRO A 40 -17.86 10.23 -2.06
C PRO A 40 -18.34 9.30 -0.94
N ASP A 41 -18.55 7.99 -1.15
CA ASP A 41 -19.27 7.15 -0.16
C ASP A 41 -18.40 6.09 0.56
N GLU A 42 -17.36 5.53 -0.06
CA GLU A 42 -16.60 4.40 0.53
C GLU A 42 -15.29 4.81 1.23
N LEU A 43 -14.66 5.90 0.78
CA LEU A 43 -13.28 6.29 1.16
C LEU A 43 -13.16 7.69 1.79
N THR A 44 -14.28 8.38 1.98
CA THR A 44 -14.37 9.77 2.46
C THR A 44 -14.64 9.91 3.96
N SER A 45 -14.79 8.79 4.68
CA SER A 45 -14.84 8.84 6.13
C SER A 45 -13.47 9.22 6.68
N TRP A 46 -13.43 10.12 7.67
CA TRP A 46 -12.22 10.51 8.40
C TRP A 46 -11.49 9.33 9.06
N ASP A 47 -12.14 8.16 9.18
CA ASP A 47 -11.55 6.91 9.66
C ASP A 47 -10.69 6.18 8.61
N VAL A 48 -10.64 6.65 7.35
CA VAL A 48 -9.84 6.06 6.27
C VAL A 48 -8.48 6.77 6.22
N SER A 49 -7.41 6.05 6.54
CA SER A 49 -6.04 6.54 6.46
C SER A 49 -5.36 6.17 5.13
N SER A 50 -4.13 6.63 4.94
CA SER A 50 -3.26 6.22 3.81
C SER A 50 -3.13 4.70 3.65
N ASP A 51 -3.24 3.91 4.74
CA ASP A 51 -3.10 2.45 4.66
C ASP A 51 -4.29 1.81 3.93
N SER A 52 -5.51 2.11 4.36
CA SER A 52 -6.74 1.64 3.70
C SER A 52 -6.84 2.14 2.26
N LEU A 53 -6.35 3.34 1.96
CA LEU A 53 -6.27 3.83 0.57
C LEU A 53 -5.28 3.02 -0.28
N ALA A 54 -4.12 2.66 0.28
CA ALA A 54 -3.15 1.82 -0.41
C ALA A 54 -3.71 0.43 -0.70
N LEU A 55 -4.43 -0.17 0.25
CA LEU A 55 -5.08 -1.47 0.09
C LEU A 55 -6.20 -1.44 -0.95
N TRP A 56 -7.05 -0.41 -0.91
CA TRP A 56 -8.07 -0.19 -1.92
C TRP A 56 -7.46 -0.04 -3.32
N LEU A 57 -6.39 0.75 -3.45
CA LEU A 57 -5.70 0.92 -4.73
C LEU A 57 -5.08 -0.39 -5.22
N ALA A 58 -4.44 -1.16 -4.33
CA ALA A 58 -3.86 -2.45 -4.66
C ALA A 58 -4.92 -3.42 -5.22
N ARG A 59 -6.12 -3.46 -4.64
CA ARG A 59 -7.26 -4.23 -5.18
C ARG A 59 -7.69 -3.74 -6.56
N ARG A 60 -7.85 -2.42 -6.71
CA ARG A 60 -8.28 -1.81 -7.97
C ARG A 60 -7.30 -2.08 -9.11
N LEU A 61 -6.00 -2.09 -8.83
CA LEU A 61 -4.95 -2.33 -9.80
C LEU A 61 -4.65 -3.83 -9.99
N ASN A 62 -5.30 -4.72 -9.24
CA ASN A 62 -4.97 -6.14 -9.16
C ASN A 62 -3.46 -6.36 -8.90
N ALA A 63 -2.94 -5.66 -7.89
CA ALA A 63 -1.54 -5.71 -7.54
C ALA A 63 -1.12 -7.12 -7.13
N GLU A 64 0.11 -7.50 -7.46
CA GLU A 64 0.69 -8.80 -7.06
C GLU A 64 0.99 -8.87 -5.56
N ARG A 65 1.17 -7.71 -4.91
CA ARG A 65 1.51 -7.57 -3.49
C ARG A 65 1.20 -6.16 -3.00
N LEU A 66 0.86 -6.05 -1.71
CA LEU A 66 0.84 -4.79 -0.99
C LEU A 66 1.91 -4.80 0.11
N ILE A 67 2.80 -3.81 0.13
CA ILE A 67 3.78 -3.62 1.22
C ILE A 67 3.42 -2.32 1.94
N VAL A 68 3.15 -2.40 3.24
CA VAL A 68 2.86 -1.26 4.11
C VAL A 68 4.05 -1.00 5.02
N VAL A 69 4.71 0.14 4.81
CA VAL A 69 5.88 0.54 5.60
C VAL A 69 5.44 1.40 6.78
N LYS A 70 5.79 0.98 8.00
CA LYS A 70 5.44 1.67 9.25
C LYS A 70 6.67 2.20 9.97
N SER A 71 6.55 3.36 10.62
CA SER A 71 7.63 3.93 11.45
C SER A 71 7.58 3.48 12.91
N CYS A 72 6.44 2.95 13.37
CA CYS A 72 6.29 2.40 14.71
C CYS A 72 6.88 0.99 14.79
N PRO A 73 7.21 0.51 16.00
CA PRO A 73 7.55 -0.89 16.21
C PRO A 73 6.45 -1.80 15.67
N LEU A 74 6.86 -2.84 14.96
CA LEU A 74 5.97 -3.91 14.51
C LEU A 74 6.35 -5.18 15.26
N ASP A 75 5.34 -5.85 15.79
CA ASP A 75 5.48 -7.22 16.25
C ASP A 75 4.99 -8.14 15.13
N ALA A 76 5.93 -8.89 14.55
CA ALA A 76 5.67 -9.78 13.42
C ALA A 76 4.74 -10.97 13.77
N THR A 77 4.46 -11.18 15.06
CA THR A 77 3.53 -12.22 15.52
C THR A 77 2.07 -11.77 15.50
N LEU A 78 1.81 -10.46 15.36
CA LEU A 78 0.46 -9.92 15.37
C LEU A 78 -0.26 -10.14 14.04
N SER A 79 -1.51 -10.58 14.12
CA SER A 79 -2.44 -10.56 13.00
C SER A 79 -2.80 -9.13 12.59
N LEU A 80 -3.35 -8.96 11.38
CA LEU A 80 -3.84 -7.65 10.90
C LEU A 80 -4.87 -7.03 11.84
N HIS A 81 -5.76 -7.83 12.43
CA HIS A 81 -6.73 -7.35 13.43
C HIS A 81 -6.05 -6.84 14.69
N GLN A 82 -5.06 -7.56 15.21
CA GLN A 82 -4.30 -7.11 16.38
C GLN A 82 -3.46 -5.85 16.07
N CYS A 83 -2.96 -5.71 14.85
CA CYS A 83 -2.29 -4.49 14.39
C CYS A 83 -3.27 -3.29 14.36
N VAL A 84 -4.53 -3.51 13.99
CA VAL A 84 -5.58 -2.49 14.08
C VAL A 84 -5.87 -2.14 15.54
N ASP A 85 -6.02 -3.13 16.42
CA ASP A 85 -6.27 -2.92 17.85
C ASP A 85 -5.12 -2.17 18.55
N ALA A 86 -3.88 -2.45 18.13
CA ALA A 86 -2.67 -1.76 18.59
C ALA A 86 -2.47 -0.36 17.98
N GLY A 87 -3.35 0.08 17.06
CA GLY A 87 -3.27 1.39 16.41
C GLY A 87 -2.16 1.52 15.35
N VAL A 88 -1.60 0.39 14.90
CA VAL A 88 -0.57 0.35 13.84
C VAL A 88 -1.21 0.62 12.47
N LEU A 89 -2.41 0.09 12.25
CA LEU A 89 -3.21 0.26 11.04
C LEU A 89 -4.53 0.96 11.38
N ASP A 90 -5.16 1.58 10.38
CA ASP A 90 -6.49 2.15 10.57
C ASP A 90 -7.58 1.09 10.74
N ARG A 91 -8.69 1.50 11.37
CA ARG A 91 -9.80 0.63 11.78
C ARG A 91 -10.41 -0.17 10.64
N ARG A 92 -10.36 0.34 9.40
CA ARG A 92 -10.97 -0.33 8.24
C ARG A 92 -10.01 -1.27 7.55
N PHE A 93 -8.71 -1.20 7.84
CA PHE A 93 -7.70 -1.97 7.13
C PHE A 93 -7.94 -3.48 7.23
N ALA A 94 -8.19 -4.01 8.42
CA ALA A 94 -8.38 -5.46 8.59
C ALA A 94 -9.60 -5.97 7.79
N THR A 95 -10.74 -5.30 7.91
CA THR A 95 -11.95 -5.64 7.11
C THR A 95 -11.72 -5.46 5.61
N LEU A 96 -10.97 -4.44 5.20
CA LEU A 96 -10.59 -4.26 3.80
C LEU A 96 -9.51 -5.24 3.35
N ALA A 97 -8.81 -5.93 4.25
CA ALA A 97 -7.81 -6.93 3.91
C ALA A 97 -8.43 -8.30 3.73
N ASP A 98 -9.56 -8.57 4.40
CA ASP A 98 -10.31 -9.81 4.27
C ASP A 98 -10.66 -10.10 2.80
N GLY A 99 -10.19 -11.24 2.30
CA GLY A 99 -10.39 -11.66 0.91
C GLY A 99 -9.50 -10.94 -0.11
N ALA A 100 -8.41 -10.27 0.31
CA ALA A 100 -7.43 -9.73 -0.63
C ALA A 100 -6.80 -10.88 -1.44
N PRO A 101 -6.80 -10.81 -2.79
CA PRO A 101 -6.29 -11.90 -3.63
C PRO A 101 -4.75 -11.89 -3.74
N PHE A 102 -4.07 -11.11 -2.90
CA PHE A 102 -2.62 -10.91 -2.92
C PHE A 102 -2.06 -10.84 -1.49
N PRO A 103 -0.78 -11.17 -1.30
CA PRO A 103 -0.11 -11.02 0.00
C PRO A 103 -0.02 -9.55 0.42
N ILE A 104 -0.20 -9.33 1.72
CA ILE A 104 -0.04 -8.04 2.39
C ILE A 104 1.08 -8.16 3.43
N ASP A 105 2.15 -7.40 3.27
CA ASP A 105 3.28 -7.37 4.19
C ASP A 105 3.32 -6.06 4.96
N LEU A 106 3.43 -6.16 6.28
CA LEU A 106 3.78 -5.03 7.13
C LEU A 106 5.29 -5.09 7.42
N VAL A 107 5.98 -3.98 7.19
CA VAL A 107 7.42 -3.85 7.40
C VAL A 107 7.72 -2.54 8.11
N GLN A 108 8.71 -2.55 8.99
CA GLN A 108 9.15 -1.35 9.68
C GLN A 108 10.12 -0.57 8.78
N ARG A 109 10.14 0.76 8.90
CA ARG A 109 10.88 1.67 8.01
C ARG A 109 12.38 1.35 7.90
N ASP A 110 12.97 0.81 8.95
CA ASP A 110 14.40 0.50 9.03
C ASP A 110 14.71 -0.90 8.43
N GLU A 111 13.69 -1.69 8.07
CA GLU A 111 13.80 -2.98 7.36
C GLU A 111 13.97 -2.81 5.84
N LEU A 112 14.82 -1.88 5.39
CA LEU A 112 14.98 -1.56 3.97
C LEU A 112 15.39 -2.78 3.11
N ALA A 113 16.24 -3.65 3.66
CA ALA A 113 16.64 -4.89 2.97
C ALA A 113 15.45 -5.82 2.71
N ARG A 114 14.53 -5.93 3.68
CA ARG A 114 13.32 -6.73 3.54
C ARG A 114 12.36 -6.15 2.50
N VAL A 115 12.16 -4.83 2.49
CA VAL A 115 11.38 -4.14 1.45
C VAL A 115 11.94 -4.47 0.06
N ARG A 116 13.26 -4.40 -0.09
CA ARG A 116 13.92 -4.72 -1.37
C ARG A 116 13.67 -6.16 -1.79
N SER A 117 13.86 -7.14 -0.91
CA SER A 117 13.63 -8.56 -1.24
C SER A 117 12.18 -8.85 -1.59
N LEU A 118 11.21 -8.20 -0.92
CA LEU A 118 9.79 -8.33 -1.24
C LEU A 118 9.44 -7.74 -2.62
N LEU A 119 10.07 -6.63 -3.02
CA LEU A 119 9.88 -6.02 -4.34
C LEU A 119 10.47 -6.84 -5.49
N ILE A 120 11.52 -7.61 -5.23
CA ILE A 120 12.21 -8.45 -6.23
C ILE A 120 11.64 -9.88 -6.25
N GLY A 121 10.80 -10.25 -5.27
CA GLY A 121 10.18 -11.57 -5.18
C GLY A 121 11.07 -12.64 -4.53
N GLU A 122 12.19 -12.27 -3.90
CA GLU A 122 13.14 -13.20 -3.27
C GLU A 122 12.57 -13.91 -2.01
N GLY A 123 11.39 -13.51 -1.54
CA GLY A 123 10.69 -14.16 -0.42
C GLY A 123 9.70 -15.26 -0.80
N LEU A 124 9.52 -15.56 -2.10
CA LEU A 124 8.62 -16.62 -2.57
C LEU A 124 9.34 -17.97 -2.64
N ALA A 125 9.82 -18.48 -1.50
CA ALA A 125 10.00 -19.92 -1.37
C ALA A 125 8.58 -20.52 -1.27
N TYR A 126 8.04 -21.01 -2.38
CA TYR A 126 6.86 -21.87 -2.36
C TYR A 126 7.20 -23.12 -1.53
N PRO A 127 6.52 -23.41 -0.41
CA PRO A 127 6.49 -24.78 0.08
C PRO A 127 5.67 -25.58 -0.93
N GLY A 128 6.32 -26.53 -1.58
CA GLY A 128 5.68 -27.52 -2.45
C GLY A 128 4.84 -28.53 -1.69
#